data_AF-A0A9X8VJ40-F1
#
_entry.id   AF-A0A9X8VJ40-F1
#
_cell.length_a   1.000
_cell.length_b   1.000
_cell.length_c   1.000
_cell.angle_alpha   90.00
_cell.angle_beta   90.00
_cell.angle_gamma   90.00
#
_symmetry.space_group_name_H-M   'P 1'
#
loop_
_entity.id
_entity.type
_entity.pdbx_description
1 polymer ?
#
loop_
_entity_poly.entity_id
_entity_poly.type
_entity_poly.pdbx_seq_one_letter_code
_entity_poly.pdbx_strand_id
1 'polypeptide(L)' 'MQILLANPRGFCAGVDRAISIVERALELYGAPIYVR' A
#
# COMPACT_ATOMS: atom_id res chain seq x y z
N MET A 1 -15.81 -7.66 -27.67
CA MET A 1 -14.49 -7.77 -27.01
C MET A 1 -14.73 -8.07 -25.54
N GLN A 2 -14.27 -9.21 -25.03
CA GLN A 2 -14.40 -9.56 -23.60
C GLN A 2 -13.07 -9.29 -22.89
N ILE A 3 -13.15 -8.57 -21.77
CA ILE A 3 -12.01 -8.33 -20.87
C ILE A 3 -12.12 -9.32 -19.72
N LEU A 4 -11.06 -10.09 -19.50
CA LEU A 4 -10.97 -11.05 -18.40
C LEU A 4 -9.95 -10.56 -17.38
N LEU A 5 -10.32 -10.58 -16.10
CA LEU A 5 -9.45 -10.20 -15.00
C LEU A 5 -9.11 -11.44 -14.16
N ALA A 6 -7.83 -11.62 -13.87
CA ALA A 6 -7.34 -12.72 -13.06
C ALA A 6 -7.76 -12.58 -11.58
N ASN A 7 -7.77 -13.70 -10.86
CA ASN A 7 -8.00 -13.76 -9.42
C ASN A 7 -7.11 -14.82 -8.75
N PRO A 8 -6.62 -14.58 -7.52
CA PRO A 8 -6.76 -13.34 -6.75
C PRO A 8 -5.94 -12.20 -7.37
N ARG A 9 -6.46 -10.98 -7.29
CA ARG A 9 -5.81 -9.78 -7.82
C ARG A 9 -5.79 -8.69 -6.76
N GLY A 10 -4.79 -7.82 -6.81
CA GLY A 10 -4.59 -6.76 -5.84
C GLY A 10 -3.38 -7.02 -4.95
N PHE A 11 -3.32 -6.31 -3.83
CA PHE A 11 -2.19 -6.36 -2.91
C PHE A 11 -2.28 -7.52 -1.94
N CYS A 12 -1.12 -8.08 -1.59
CA CYS A 12 -1.04 -9.04 -0.50
C CYS A 12 -1.04 -8.30 0.85
N ALA A 13 -1.31 -9.04 1.92
CA ALA A 13 -1.32 -8.50 3.28
C ALA A 13 -0.02 -7.77 3.67
N GLY A 14 1.13 -8.20 3.13
CA GLY A 14 2.41 -7.57 3.39
C GLY A 14 2.52 -6.17 2.77
N VAL A 15 2.02 -6.00 1.54
CA VAL A 15 2.04 -4.72 0.83
C VAL A 15 1.07 -3.75 1.49
N ASP A 16 -0.14 -4.20 1.82
CA ASP A 16 -1.15 -3.39 2.51
C ASP A 16 -0.61 -2.85 3.85
N ARG A 17 -0.01 -3.73 4.66
CA ARG A 17 0.63 -3.34 5.91
C ARG A 17 1.78 -2.36 5.71
N ALA A 18 2.62 -2.55 4.69
CA ALA A 18 3.73 -1.65 4.42
C ALA A 18 3.25 -0.23 4.10
N ILE A 19 2.17 -0.11 3.32
CA ILE A 19 1.53 1.17 3.00
C ILE A 19 0.99 1.83 4.27
N SER A 20 0.20 1.11 5.07
CA SER A 20 -0.41 1.67 6.29
C SER A 20 0.62 2.15 7.32
N ILE A 21 1.81 1.54 7.38
CA ILE A 21 2.89 2.01 8.25
C ILE A 21 3.37 3.40 7.85
N VAL A 22 3.56 3.65 6.55
CA VAL A 22 4.02 4.95 6.05
C VAL A 22 2.96 6.01 6.25
N GLU A 23 1.69 5.69 5.95
CA GLU A 23 0.56 6.59 6.19
C GLU A 23 0.48 7.02 7.65
N ARG A 24 0.54 6.05 8.57
CA ARG A 24 0.51 6.34 10.01
C ARG A 24 1.73 7.12 10.50
N ALA A 25 2.91 6.88 9.92
CA ALA A 25 4.10 7.67 10.23
C ALA A 25 3.93 9.13 9.81
N LEU A 26 3.33 9.38 8.65
CA LEU A 26 3.04 10.74 8.18
C LEU A 26 2.00 11.43 9.07
N GLU A 27 0.95 10.74 9.52
CA GLU A 27 -0.05 11.29 10.44
C GLU A 27 0.54 11.69 11.79
N LEU A 28 1.43 10.85 12.34
CA LEU A 28 1.99 11.07 13.68
C LEU A 28 3.15 12.07 13.70
N TYR A 29 3.97 12.10 12.65
CA TYR A 29 5.24 12.83 12.65
C TYR A 29 5.33 13.94 11.59
N GLY A 30 4.37 14.01 10.65
CA GLY A 30 4.43 14.95 9.54
C GLY A 30 5.50 14.59 8.50
N ALA A 31 5.60 15.41 7.45
CA ALA A 31 6.62 15.23 6.42
C ALA A 31 7.92 15.98 6.77
N PRO A 32 9.11 15.50 6.33
CA PRO A 32 9.32 14.34 5.46
C PRO A 32 9.54 13.00 6.21
N ILE A 33 8.99 11.91 5.65
CA ILE A 33 9.32 10.53 6.03
C ILE A 33 10.09 9.88 4.88
N TYR A 34 11.31 9.42 5.15
CA TYR A 34 12.15 8.74 4.17
C TYR A 34 11.99 7.22 4.28
N VAL A 35 11.76 6.57 3.14
CA VAL A 35 11.55 5.11 3.02
C VAL A 35 12.53 4.56 1.99
N ARG A 36 13.02 3.33 2.18
CA ARG A 36 13.87 2.60 1.22
C ARG A 36 13.17 1.34 0.76
#